data_AF-A0A929FQU1-F1
#
_entry.id   AF-A0A929FQU1-F1
#
_cell.length_a   1.000
_cell.length_b   1.000
_cell.length_c   1.000
_cell.angle_alpha   90.00
_cell.angle_beta   90.00
_cell.angle_gamma   90.00
#
_symmetry.space_group_name_H-M   'P 1'
#
loop_
_entity.id
_entity.type
_entity.pdbx_description
1 polymer ?
#
loop_
_entity_poly.entity_id
_entity_poly.type
_entity_poly.pdbx_seq_one_letter_code
_entity_poly.pdbx_strand_id
1 'polypeptide(L)' 'MEAIHQVIRLNYARISESLQAELIFLSELSELTNDERFRQSITEVIYSLNDLSDTVNLQRRYLNPRA' A
#
# COMPACT_ATOMS: atom_id res chain seq x y z
N MET A 1 -11.23 9.70 -23.19
CA MET A 1 -10.09 9.95 -22.28
C MET A 1 -10.51 9.99 -20.81
N GLU A 2 -11.64 10.63 -20.49
CA GLU A 2 -12.17 10.68 -19.11
C GLU A 2 -12.49 9.30 -18.50
N ALA A 3 -13.12 8.40 -19.27
CA ALA A 3 -13.39 7.03 -18.83
C ALA A 3 -12.10 6.26 -18.48
N ILE A 4 -11.02 6.46 -19.25
CA ILE A 4 -9.71 5.86 -18.97
C ILE A 4 -9.15 6.41 -17.66
N HIS A 5 -9.19 7.72 -17.45
CA HIS A 5 -8.75 8.33 -16.18
C HIS A 5 -9.60 7.89 -14.97
N GLN A 6 -10.90 7.65 -15.15
CA GLN A 6 -11.75 7.10 -14.09
C GLN A 6 -11.34 5.67 -13.72
N VAL A 7 -11.10 4.81 -14.73
CA VAL A 7 -10.63 3.44 -14.50
C VAL A 7 -9.27 3.44 -13.81
N ILE A 8 -8.33 4.27 -14.24
CA ILE A 8 -7.01 4.38 -13.61
C ILE A 8 -7.15 4.81 -12.14
N ARG A 9 -7.92 5.86 -11.85
CA ARG A 9 -8.18 6.32 -10.47
C ARG A 9 -8.81 5.23 -9.59
N LEU A 10 -9.78 4.49 -10.13
CA LEU A 10 -10.42 3.39 -9.41
C LEU A 10 -9.43 2.29 -9.05
N ASN A 11 -8.54 1.91 -9.98
CA ASN A 11 -7.54 0.89 -9.72
C ASN A 11 -6.51 1.34 -8.67
N TYR A 12 -6.02 2.59 -8.75
CA TYR A 12 -5.11 3.10 -7.71
C TYR A 12 -5.77 3.19 -6.34
N ALA A 13 -7.07 3.51 -6.25
CA ALA A 13 -7.81 3.46 -4.99
C ALA A 13 -7.86 2.03 -4.43
N ARG A 14 -8.22 1.04 -5.26
CA ARG A 14 -8.25 -0.38 -4.86
C ARG A 14 -6.88 -0.88 -4.40
N ILE A 15 -5.82 -0.58 -5.15
CA ILE A 15 -4.45 -0.97 -4.79
C ILE A 15 -4.07 -0.35 -3.44
N SER A 16 -4.38 0.93 -3.23
CA SER A 16 -4.12 1.62 -1.95
C SER A 16 -4.83 0.95 -0.78
N GLU A 17 -6.09 0.55 -0.96
CA GLU A 17 -6.86 -0.16 0.07
C GLU A 17 -6.25 -1.54 0.38
N SER A 18 -5.87 -2.31 -0.65
CA SER A 18 -5.21 -3.61 -0.47
C SER A 18 -3.86 -3.50 0.23
N LEU A 19 -3.04 -2.50 -0.13
CA LEU A 19 -1.76 -2.26 0.54
C LEU A 19 -1.95 -1.92 2.01
N GLN A 20 -2.95 -1.08 2.33
CA GLN A 20 -3.23 -0.72 3.72
C GLN A 20 -3.71 -1.92 4.54
N ALA A 21 -4.56 -2.77 3.96
CA ALA A 21 -5.01 -4.00 4.62
C ALA A 21 -3.84 -4.96 4.89
N GLU A 22 -2.94 -5.13 3.92
CA GLU A 22 -1.73 -5.97 4.07
C GLU A 22 -0.80 -5.43 5.15
N LEU A 23 -0.56 -4.11 5.17
CA LEU A 23 0.26 -3.46 6.19
C LEU A 23 -0.27 -3.69 7.61
N ILE A 24 -1.60 -3.57 7.80
CA ILE A 24 -2.26 -3.85 9.08
C ILE A 24 -2.05 -5.31 9.45
N PHE A 25 -2.34 -6.25 8.54
CA PHE A 25 -2.19 -7.68 8.78
C PHE A 25 -0.75 -8.05 9.18
N LEU A 26 0.25 -7.56 8.44
CA LEU A 26 1.65 -7.86 8.72
C LEU A 26 2.11 -7.24 10.04
N SER A 27 1.61 -6.06 10.39
CA SER A 27 1.92 -5.42 11.66
C SER A 27 1.40 -6.24 12.83
N GLU A 28 0.13 -6.66 12.78
CA GLU A 28 -0.49 -7.55 13.78
C GLU A 28 0.25 -8.90 13.86
N LEU A 29 0.60 -9.49 12.71
CA LEU A 29 1.33 -10.76 12.66
C LEU A 29 2.72 -10.65 13.31
N SER A 30 3.41 -9.52 13.12
CA SER A 30 4.73 -9.27 13.70
C SER A 30 4.71 -9.20 15.23
N GLU A 31 3.61 -8.72 15.81
CA GLU A 31 3.39 -8.63 17.26
C GLU A 31 3.06 -9.99 17.88
N LEU A 32 2.40 -10.88 17.11
CA LEU A 32 1.96 -12.19 17.58
C LEU A 32 3.05 -13.27 17.53
N THR A 33 4.11 -13.07 16.74
CA THR A 33 5.21 -14.02 16.63
C THR A 33 6.30 -13.78 17.69
N ASN A 34 6.85 -14.86 18.24
CA ASN A 34 8.05 -14.85 19.07
C ASN A 34 9.34 -15.16 18.29
N ASP A 35 9.21 -15.51 17.00
CA ASP A 35 10.36 -15.75 16.13
C ASP A 35 10.92 -14.41 15.62
N GLU A 36 12.08 -14.05 16.15
CA GLU A 36 12.77 -12.80 15.82
C GLU A 36 13.21 -12.74 14.34
N ARG A 37 13.59 -13.86 13.73
CA ARG A 37 13.97 -13.88 12.30
C ARG A 37 12.74 -13.66 11.43
N PHE A 38 11.63 -14.28 11.80
CA PHE A 38 10.37 -14.07 11.10
C PHE A 38 9.88 -12.62 11.25
N ARG A 39 9.99 -12.04 12.45
CA ARG A 39 9.66 -10.62 12.70
C ARG A 39 10.51 -9.66 11.86
N GLN A 40 11.81 -9.92 11.75
CA GLN A 40 12.71 -9.14 10.88
C GLN A 40 12.28 -9.23 9.41
N SER A 41 11.97 -10.45 8.93
CA SER A 41 11.46 -10.64 7.58
C SER A 41 10.16 -9.88 7.32
N ILE A 42 9.20 -9.91 8.26
CA ILE A 42 7.96 -9.13 8.15
C ILE A 42 8.27 -7.63 8.11
N THR A 43 9.20 -7.16 8.94
CA THR A 43 9.59 -5.76 9.00
C THR A 43 10.13 -5.25 7.66
N GLU A 44 10.96 -6.03 6.98
CA GLU A 44 11.47 -5.71 5.64
C GLU A 44 10.35 -5.62 4.58
N VAL A 45 9.35 -6.51 4.67
CA VAL A 45 8.18 -6.47 3.80
C VAL A 45 7.34 -5.21 4.08
N ILE A 46 7.11 -4.87 5.35
CA ILE A 46 6.40 -3.65 5.75
C ILE A 46 7.08 -2.40 5.18
N TYR A 47 8.42 -2.31 5.26
CA TYR A 47 9.16 -1.19 4.67
C TYR A 47 8.93 -1.10 3.15
N SER A 48 9.05 -2.22 2.45
CA SER A 48 8.85 -2.27 0.99
C SER A 48 7.42 -1.88 0.59
N LEU A 49 6.41 -2.29 1.37
CA LEU A 49 5.01 -1.95 1.13
C LEU A 49 4.70 -0.48 1.45
N ASN A 50 5.36 0.11 2.43
CA ASN A 50 5.23 1.54 2.72
C ASN A 50 5.78 2.40 1.56
N ASP A 51 6.96 2.06 1.02
CA ASP A 51 7.52 2.75 -0.15
C ASP A 51 6.59 2.66 -1.38
N LEU A 52 5.98 1.48 -1.58
CA LEU A 52 5.00 1.29 -2.64
C LEU A 52 3.70 2.08 -2.38
N SER A 53 3.24 2.12 -1.14
CA SER A 53 2.07 2.91 -0.72
C SER A 53 2.28 4.40 -1.01
N ASP A 54 3.45 4.94 -0.69
CA ASP A 54 3.82 6.32 -0.99
C ASP A 54 3.83 6.60 -2.49
N THR A 55 4.37 5.68 -3.29
CA THR A 55 4.35 5.77 -4.75
C THR A 55 2.92 5.78 -5.30
N VAL A 56 2.06 4.87 -4.81
CA VAL A 56 0.65 4.80 -5.19
C VAL A 56 -0.08 6.09 -4.81
N ASN A 57 0.16 6.62 -3.61
CA ASN A 57 -0.44 7.86 -3.14
C ASN A 57 0.01 9.07 -3.97
N LEU A 58 1.28 9.13 -4.37
CA LEU A 58 1.79 10.15 -5.26
C LEU A 58 1.09 10.10 -6.62
N GLN A 59 0.95 8.92 -7.22
CA GLN A 59 0.24 8.76 -8.50
C GLN A 59 -1.24 9.18 -8.39
N ARG A 60 -1.91 8.82 -7.28
CA ARG A 60 -3.29 9.27 -7.01
C ARG A 60 -3.43 10.78 -6.97
N ARG A 61 -2.45 11.50 -6.41
CA ARG A 61 -2.45 12.97 -6.37
C ARG A 61 -2.34 13.56 -7.77
N TYR A 62 -1.45 13.04 -8.62
CA TYR A 62 -1.30 13.51 -10.01
C TYR A 62 -2.54 13.24 -10.88
N LEU A 63 -3.29 12.18 -10.59
CA LEU A 63 -4.50 11.81 -11.32
C LEU A 63 -5.76 12.55 -10.86
N ASN A 64 -5.69 13.27 -9.74
CA ASN A 64 -6.82 14.06 -9.27
C ASN A 64 -6.90 15.37 -10.08
N PRO A 65 -8.02 15.66 -10.75
CA PRO A 65 -8.16 16.79 -11.68
C PRO A 65 -8.24 18.16 -10.98
N ARG A 66 -7.75 18.26 -9.75
CA ARG A 66 -7.65 19.50 -8.98
C ARG A 66 -6.28 19.55 -8.30
N ALA A 67 -5.30 20.04 -9.05
CA ALA A 67 -4.35 21.02 -8.56
C ALA A 67 -4.72 22.36 -9.21
#